data_AF-A0A969DZP0-F1
#
_entry.id   AF-A0A969DZP0-F1
#
_cell.length_a   1.000
_cell.length_b   1.000
_cell.length_c   1.000
_cell.angle_alpha   90.00
_cell.angle_beta   90.00
_cell.angle_gamma   90.00
#
_symmetry.space_group_name_H-M   'P 1'
#
loop_
_entity.id
_entity.type
_entity.pdbx_description
1 polymer ?
#
loop_
_entity_poly.entity_id
_entity_poly.type
_entity_poly.pdbx_seq_one_letter_code
_entity_poly.pdbx_strand_id
1 'polypeptide(L)'
;MGERLEEGGSLNNIGSVYYSLGQNEKALAYFQQSLTIRREVGDRPGTGVSLNNIGAIYEDRAQYAKALSYYQQSLTIRKELGERRGEAIVLNNFGGVYSSLGQYEKALGYYQKSLTIDREIGNRSGESASLNNIGNTYDNLGQYKKALSYYRKALTITREIGNLEGEGISLSNIASAFNAQKQPQFATLFFKQSVSTYESIRADIRQLPIEQQK
;
A
#
# COMPACT_ATOMS: atom_id res chain seq x y z
N MET A 1 -8.52 28.82 -13.94
CA MET A 1 -8.86 27.83 -12.88
C MET A 1 -8.55 26.40 -13.33
N GLY A 2 -8.91 25.99 -14.57
CA GLY A 2 -8.57 24.67 -15.12
C GLY A 2 -7.06 24.37 -15.19
N GLU A 3 -6.25 25.28 -15.74
CA GLU A 3 -4.79 25.08 -15.84
C GLU A 3 -4.11 24.84 -14.49
N ARG A 4 -4.55 25.57 -13.45
CA ARG A 4 -3.98 25.45 -12.09
C ARG A 4 -4.42 24.16 -11.40
N LEU A 5 -5.61 23.63 -11.72
CA LEU A 5 -6.04 22.29 -11.28
C LEU A 5 -5.17 21.19 -11.92
N GLU A 6 -4.93 21.28 -13.22
CA GLU A 6 -4.06 20.36 -13.96
C GLU A 6 -2.59 20.43 -13.52
N GLU A 7 -2.11 21.62 -13.16
CA GLU A 7 -0.78 21.84 -12.58
C GLU A 7 -0.63 21.05 -11.26
N GLY A 8 -1.59 21.18 -10.33
CA GLY A 8 -1.61 20.39 -9.10
C GLY A 8 -1.70 18.87 -9.36
N GLY A 9 -2.44 18.48 -10.41
CA GLY A 9 -2.43 17.12 -10.97
C GLY A 9 -1.03 16.63 -11.32
N SER A 10 -0.38 17.36 -12.20
CA SER A 10 0.92 17.05 -12.78
C SER A 10 2.03 17.02 -11.73
N LEU A 11 2.06 17.99 -10.83
CA LEU A 11 3.03 18.03 -9.73
C LEU A 11 2.90 16.81 -8.82
N ASN A 12 1.68 16.37 -8.52
CA ASN A 12 1.47 15.15 -7.76
C ASN A 12 2.03 13.92 -8.49
N ASN A 13 1.81 13.82 -9.81
CA ASN A 13 2.33 12.69 -10.60
C ASN A 13 3.87 12.69 -10.65
N ILE A 14 4.49 13.86 -10.85
CA ILE A 14 5.95 14.01 -10.79
C ILE A 14 6.47 13.61 -9.40
N GLY A 15 5.79 14.01 -8.33
CA GLY A 15 6.08 13.60 -6.97
C GLY A 15 6.07 12.07 -6.81
N SER A 16 5.06 11.40 -7.36
CA SER A 16 4.97 9.94 -7.34
C SER A 16 6.12 9.27 -8.10
N VAL A 17 6.54 9.82 -9.24
CA VAL A 17 7.72 9.30 -9.98
C VAL A 17 8.98 9.41 -9.14
N TYR A 18 9.24 10.57 -8.51
CA TYR A 18 10.39 10.73 -7.64
C TYR A 18 10.33 9.83 -6.39
N TYR A 19 9.13 9.60 -5.86
CA TYR A 19 8.91 8.69 -4.74
C TYR A 19 9.30 7.25 -5.11
N SER A 20 8.84 6.76 -6.27
CA SER A 20 9.20 5.44 -6.79
C SER A 20 10.70 5.30 -7.07
N LEU A 21 11.41 6.40 -7.36
CA LEU A 21 12.86 6.44 -7.52
C LEU A 21 13.63 6.55 -6.19
N GLY A 22 12.94 6.54 -5.04
CA GLY A 22 13.53 6.74 -3.71
C GLY A 22 14.02 8.16 -3.44
N GLN A 23 13.72 9.13 -4.31
CA GLN A 23 14.13 10.53 -4.18
C GLN A 23 13.15 11.30 -3.30
N ASN A 24 13.07 10.89 -2.03
CA ASN A 24 12.06 11.34 -1.07
C ASN A 24 12.03 12.86 -0.86
N GLU A 25 13.16 13.56 -0.97
CA GLU A 25 13.20 15.03 -0.82
C GLU A 25 12.51 15.74 -1.99
N LYS A 26 12.79 15.30 -3.22
CA LYS A 26 12.14 15.86 -4.40
C LYS A 26 10.67 15.53 -4.41
N ALA A 27 10.31 14.28 -4.13
CA ALA A 27 8.93 13.84 -4.04
C ALA A 27 8.14 14.71 -3.04
N LEU A 28 8.72 14.97 -1.86
CA LEU A 28 8.09 15.82 -0.84
C LEU A 28 7.87 17.25 -1.34
N ALA A 29 8.85 17.84 -2.01
CA ALA A 29 8.74 19.19 -2.56
C ALA A 29 7.59 19.29 -3.58
N TYR A 30 7.49 18.32 -4.50
CA TYR A 30 6.41 18.28 -5.50
C TYR A 30 5.04 18.03 -4.88
N PHE A 31 4.92 17.12 -3.92
CA PHE A 31 3.65 16.91 -3.23
C PHE A 31 3.21 18.13 -2.41
N GLN A 32 4.15 18.86 -1.81
CA GLN A 32 3.85 20.11 -1.11
C GLN A 32 3.37 21.21 -2.06
N GLN A 33 4.01 21.37 -3.23
CA GLN A 33 3.54 22.31 -4.26
C GLN A 33 2.13 21.95 -4.76
N SER A 34 1.90 20.66 -5.07
CA SER A 34 0.56 20.15 -5.41
C SER A 34 -0.46 20.46 -4.31
N LEU A 35 -0.12 20.20 -3.04
CA LEU A 35 -1.00 20.46 -1.90
C LEU A 35 -1.39 21.94 -1.81
N THR A 36 -0.43 22.85 -1.97
CA THR A 36 -0.67 24.29 -1.95
C THR A 36 -1.66 24.68 -3.05
N ILE A 37 -1.38 24.29 -4.29
CA ILE A 37 -2.21 24.61 -5.44
C ILE A 37 -3.64 24.04 -5.28
N ARG A 38 -3.76 22.78 -4.88
CA ARG A 38 -5.08 22.13 -4.71
C ARG A 38 -5.92 22.78 -3.62
N ARG A 39 -5.30 23.28 -2.55
CA ARG A 39 -5.97 24.09 -1.52
C ARG A 39 -6.45 25.44 -2.08
N GLU A 40 -5.62 26.13 -2.86
CA GLU A 40 -5.96 27.41 -3.47
C GLU A 40 -7.15 27.32 -4.43
N VAL A 41 -7.20 26.25 -5.24
CA VAL A 41 -8.29 26.06 -6.22
C VAL A 41 -9.51 25.32 -5.64
N GLY A 42 -9.46 24.93 -4.35
CA GLY A 42 -10.56 24.23 -3.69
C GLY A 42 -10.74 22.76 -4.10
N ASP A 43 -9.73 22.13 -4.70
CA ASP A 43 -9.74 20.71 -5.04
C ASP A 43 -9.57 19.84 -3.80
N ARG A 44 -10.70 19.57 -3.14
CA ARG A 44 -10.74 18.76 -1.92
C ARG A 44 -10.28 17.31 -2.13
N PRO A 45 -10.80 16.55 -3.13
CA PRO A 45 -10.33 15.18 -3.38
C PRO A 45 -8.81 15.11 -3.57
N GLY A 46 -8.28 16.00 -4.41
CA GLY A 46 -6.85 16.06 -4.67
C GLY A 46 -6.01 16.49 -3.47
N THR A 47 -6.50 17.42 -2.66
CA THR A 47 -5.89 17.78 -1.37
C THR A 47 -5.71 16.54 -0.50
N GLY A 48 -6.75 15.67 -0.43
CA GLY A 48 -6.69 14.40 0.28
C GLY A 48 -5.60 13.46 -0.26
N VAL A 49 -5.42 13.40 -1.58
CA VAL A 49 -4.35 12.60 -2.22
C VAL A 49 -2.96 13.12 -1.87
N SER A 50 -2.70 14.43 -2.03
CA SER A 50 -1.38 14.98 -1.73
C SER A 50 -1.01 14.87 -0.24
N LEU A 51 -1.98 15.06 0.67
CA LEU A 51 -1.76 14.83 2.11
C LEU A 51 -1.37 13.38 2.39
N ASN A 52 -2.03 12.40 1.78
CA ASN A 52 -1.68 11.00 1.93
C ASN A 52 -0.25 10.71 1.45
N ASN A 53 0.13 11.24 0.29
CA ASN A 53 1.46 11.00 -0.27
C ASN A 53 2.57 11.65 0.56
N ILE A 54 2.32 12.83 1.13
CA ILE A 54 3.25 13.46 2.09
C ILE A 54 3.37 12.61 3.37
N GLY A 55 2.25 12.05 3.84
CA GLY A 55 2.23 11.12 4.97
C GLY A 55 3.15 9.92 4.74
N ALA A 56 3.08 9.30 3.56
CA ALA A 56 3.92 8.17 3.17
C ALA A 56 5.42 8.49 3.20
N ILE A 57 5.82 9.67 2.70
CA ILE A 57 7.22 10.10 2.78
C ILE A 57 7.68 10.24 4.23
N TYR A 58 6.84 10.79 5.12
CA TYR A 58 7.21 10.90 6.52
C TYR A 58 7.27 9.55 7.23
N GLU A 59 6.43 8.60 6.84
CA GLU A 59 6.48 7.21 7.33
C GLU A 59 7.79 6.53 6.91
N ASP A 60 8.17 6.61 5.63
CA ASP A 60 9.43 6.07 5.11
C ASP A 60 10.68 6.67 5.80
N ARG A 61 10.56 7.90 6.29
CA ARG A 61 11.61 8.60 7.06
C ARG A 61 11.53 8.33 8.57
N ALA A 62 10.69 7.40 9.01
CA ALA A 62 10.40 7.09 10.41
C ALA A 62 9.92 8.32 11.24
N GLN A 63 9.40 9.36 10.60
CA GLN A 63 8.79 10.53 11.24
C GLN A 63 7.30 10.29 11.49
N TYR A 64 7.02 9.24 12.27
CA TYR A 64 5.67 8.68 12.44
C TYR A 64 4.61 9.68 12.92
N ALA A 65 4.96 10.60 13.83
CA ALA A 65 4.02 11.61 14.31
C ALA A 65 3.55 12.55 13.18
N LYS A 66 4.45 12.93 12.26
CA LYS A 66 4.09 13.73 11.09
C LYS A 66 3.26 12.92 10.11
N ALA A 67 3.64 11.67 9.84
CA ALA A 67 2.88 10.77 8.97
C ALA A 67 1.41 10.65 9.44
N LEU A 68 1.20 10.35 10.72
CA LEU A 68 -0.13 10.27 11.33
C LEU A 68 -0.92 11.58 11.21
N SER A 69 -0.27 12.74 11.38
CA SER A 69 -0.93 14.04 11.22
C SER A 69 -1.43 14.28 9.78
N TYR A 70 -0.62 13.95 8.78
CA TYR A 70 -0.99 14.08 7.38
C TYR A 70 -2.06 13.06 6.96
N TYR A 71 -1.93 11.81 7.39
CA TYR A 71 -2.95 10.77 7.19
C TYR A 71 -4.26 11.16 7.86
N GLN A 72 -4.25 11.75 9.06
CA GLN A 72 -5.47 12.21 9.72
C GLN A 72 -6.20 13.29 8.90
N GLN A 73 -5.46 14.27 8.36
CA GLN A 73 -6.05 15.29 7.50
C GLN A 73 -6.63 14.68 6.22
N SER A 74 -5.94 13.74 5.59
CA SER A 74 -6.44 13.01 4.41
C SER A 74 -7.70 12.21 4.74
N LEU A 75 -7.70 11.47 5.87
CA LEU A 75 -8.82 10.67 6.32
C LEU A 75 -10.08 11.51 6.55
N THR A 76 -9.93 12.67 7.19
CA THR A 76 -11.05 13.60 7.43
C THR A 76 -11.69 14.03 6.11
N ILE A 77 -10.88 14.47 5.13
CA ILE A 77 -11.39 14.87 3.81
C ILE A 77 -12.12 13.71 3.12
N ARG A 78 -11.51 12.53 3.09
CA ARG A 78 -12.09 11.37 2.40
C ARG A 78 -13.42 10.92 3.01
N LYS A 79 -13.54 10.98 4.33
CA LYS A 79 -14.81 10.71 5.04
C LYS A 79 -15.88 11.72 4.71
N GLU A 80 -15.55 13.01 4.72
CA GLU A 80 -16.49 14.09 4.38
C GLU A 80 -16.99 13.98 2.93
N LEU A 81 -16.15 13.50 2.02
CA LEU A 81 -16.49 13.29 0.61
C LEU A 81 -17.15 11.92 0.33
N GLY A 82 -17.24 11.03 1.32
CA GLY A 82 -17.72 9.66 1.11
C GLY A 82 -16.80 8.79 0.24
N GLU A 83 -15.52 9.15 0.09
CA GLU A 83 -14.54 8.39 -0.69
C GLU A 83 -14.09 7.11 0.04
N ARG A 84 -14.96 6.09 0.06
CA ARG A 84 -14.73 4.83 0.80
C ARG A 84 -13.41 4.13 0.44
N ARG A 85 -13.08 4.03 -0.86
CA ARG A 85 -11.81 3.44 -1.30
C ARG A 85 -10.60 4.21 -0.73
N GLY A 86 -10.69 5.53 -0.74
CA GLY A 86 -9.66 6.38 -0.16
C GLY A 86 -9.54 6.21 1.35
N GLU A 87 -10.67 6.13 2.05
CA GLU A 87 -10.72 5.90 3.49
C GLU A 87 -9.99 4.61 3.86
N ALA A 88 -10.24 3.52 3.13
CA ALA A 88 -9.57 2.24 3.31
C ALA A 88 -8.04 2.38 3.15
N ILE A 89 -7.57 3.01 2.07
CA ILE A 89 -6.13 3.25 1.83
C ILE A 89 -5.47 3.96 3.01
N VAL A 90 -6.07 5.06 3.49
CA VAL A 90 -5.48 5.84 4.59
C VAL A 90 -5.50 5.03 5.89
N LEU A 91 -6.54 4.25 6.16
CA LEU A 91 -6.59 3.36 7.33
C LEU A 91 -5.51 2.28 7.26
N ASN A 92 -5.23 1.71 6.08
CA ASN A 92 -4.09 0.82 5.90
C ASN A 92 -2.77 1.52 6.26
N ASN A 93 -2.57 2.77 5.84
CA ASN A 93 -1.36 3.52 6.16
C ASN A 93 -1.23 3.84 7.67
N PHE A 94 -2.34 4.13 8.35
CA PHE A 94 -2.33 4.19 9.82
C PHE A 94 -1.85 2.87 10.44
N GLY A 95 -2.34 1.74 9.91
CA GLY A 95 -1.89 0.42 10.32
C GLY A 95 -0.38 0.22 10.11
N GLY A 96 0.15 0.67 8.97
CA GLY A 96 1.58 0.67 8.63
C GLY A 96 2.40 1.35 9.70
N VAL A 97 2.07 2.61 10.00
CA VAL A 97 2.76 3.41 11.02
C VAL A 97 2.73 2.75 12.40
N TYR A 98 1.57 2.25 12.85
CA TYR A 98 1.49 1.59 14.16
C TYR A 98 2.25 0.26 14.19
N SER A 99 2.31 -0.46 13.07
CA SER A 99 3.13 -1.67 12.94
C SER A 99 4.61 -1.35 13.08
N SER A 100 5.10 -0.30 12.41
CA SER A 100 6.50 0.16 12.54
C SER A 100 6.85 0.64 13.94
N LEU A 101 5.88 1.16 14.68
CA LEU A 101 6.02 1.54 16.10
C LEU A 101 5.95 0.33 17.07
N GLY A 102 5.76 -0.89 16.57
CA GLY A 102 5.56 -2.10 17.39
C GLY A 102 4.21 -2.13 18.13
N GLN A 103 3.27 -1.24 17.80
CA GLN A 103 1.93 -1.17 18.39
C GLN A 103 0.96 -2.06 17.60
N TYR A 104 1.23 -3.36 17.60
CA TYR A 104 0.59 -4.33 16.72
C TYR A 104 -0.92 -4.44 16.89
N GLU A 105 -1.46 -4.31 18.11
CA GLU A 105 -2.91 -4.34 18.35
C GLU A 105 -3.62 -3.15 17.70
N LYS A 106 -3.00 -1.97 17.74
CA LYS A 106 -3.52 -0.78 17.04
C LYS A 106 -3.45 -0.98 15.53
N ALA A 107 -2.32 -1.49 15.03
CA ALA A 107 -2.14 -1.79 13.62
C ALA A 107 -3.24 -2.74 13.10
N LEU A 108 -3.49 -3.85 13.81
CA LEU A 108 -4.59 -4.77 13.52
C LEU A 108 -5.95 -4.08 13.48
N GLY A 109 -6.23 -3.19 14.45
CA GLY A 109 -7.47 -2.42 14.47
C GLY A 109 -7.68 -1.54 13.25
N TYR A 110 -6.63 -0.91 12.73
CA TYR A 110 -6.70 -0.09 11.52
C TYR A 110 -6.78 -0.93 10.24
N TYR A 111 -5.97 -1.98 10.11
CA TYR A 111 -6.04 -2.89 8.97
C TYR A 111 -7.40 -3.60 8.88
N GLN A 112 -8.00 -3.98 10.01
CA GLN A 112 -9.32 -4.59 10.05
C GLN A 112 -10.42 -3.62 9.60
N LYS A 113 -10.30 -2.33 9.93
CA LYS A 113 -11.22 -1.30 9.43
C LYS A 113 -11.08 -1.13 7.91
N SER A 114 -9.86 -1.05 7.38
CA SER A 114 -9.64 -1.02 5.92
C SER A 114 -10.24 -2.25 5.25
N LEU A 115 -9.96 -3.44 5.80
CA LEU A 115 -10.46 -4.70 5.28
C LEU A 115 -11.99 -4.74 5.20
N THR A 116 -12.68 -4.22 6.23
CA THR A 116 -14.14 -4.13 6.23
C THR A 116 -14.63 -3.22 5.11
N ILE A 117 -14.04 -2.02 4.95
CA ILE A 117 -14.44 -1.09 3.88
C ILE A 117 -14.19 -1.68 2.50
N ASP A 118 -13.01 -2.27 2.27
CA ASP A 118 -12.66 -2.88 0.99
C ASP A 118 -13.63 -4.00 0.59
N ARG A 119 -14.10 -4.79 1.58
CA ARG A 119 -15.15 -5.79 1.36
C ARG A 119 -16.50 -5.18 1.02
N GLU A 120 -16.91 -4.14 1.76
CA GLU A 120 -18.19 -3.45 1.54
C GLU A 120 -18.29 -2.90 0.11
N ILE A 121 -17.19 -2.36 -0.43
CA ILE A 121 -17.16 -1.76 -1.77
C ILE A 121 -16.70 -2.72 -2.87
N GLY A 122 -16.44 -4.00 -2.54
CA GLY A 122 -15.95 -4.99 -3.50
C GLY A 122 -14.52 -4.75 -4.03
N ASN A 123 -13.69 -3.98 -3.33
CA ASN A 123 -12.31 -3.72 -3.71
C ASN A 123 -11.40 -4.91 -3.33
N ARG A 124 -11.37 -5.94 -4.19
CA ARG A 124 -10.59 -7.16 -3.97
C ARG A 124 -9.09 -6.92 -3.83
N SER A 125 -8.52 -5.97 -4.57
CA SER A 125 -7.10 -5.62 -4.41
C SER A 125 -6.81 -5.07 -3.01
N GLY A 126 -7.63 -4.13 -2.51
CA GLY A 126 -7.49 -3.59 -1.15
C GLY A 126 -7.73 -4.63 -0.06
N GLU A 127 -8.68 -5.55 -0.29
CA GLU A 127 -8.94 -6.68 0.60
C GLU A 127 -7.68 -7.54 0.76
N SER A 128 -7.05 -7.93 -0.36
CA SER A 128 -5.82 -8.74 -0.34
C SER A 128 -4.65 -8.04 0.34
N ALA A 129 -4.47 -6.73 0.12
CA ALA A 129 -3.43 -5.94 0.76
C ALA A 129 -3.63 -5.87 2.28
N SER A 130 -4.86 -5.58 2.74
CA SER A 130 -5.21 -5.54 4.17
C SER A 130 -4.98 -6.90 4.84
N LEU A 131 -5.36 -8.00 4.18
CA LEU A 131 -5.11 -9.36 4.68
C LEU A 131 -3.62 -9.67 4.81
N ASN A 132 -2.80 -9.29 3.83
CA ASN A 132 -1.34 -9.44 3.92
C ASN A 132 -0.76 -8.64 5.08
N ASN A 133 -1.20 -7.39 5.28
CA ASN A 133 -0.76 -6.55 6.39
C ASN A 133 -1.15 -7.12 7.76
N ILE A 134 -2.37 -7.66 7.89
CA ILE A 134 -2.79 -8.39 9.09
C ILE A 134 -1.91 -9.63 9.31
N GLY A 135 -1.62 -10.37 8.23
CA GLY A 135 -0.73 -11.53 8.27
C GLY A 135 0.66 -11.15 8.79
N ASN A 136 1.27 -10.10 8.24
CA ASN A 136 2.57 -9.57 8.67
C ASN A 136 2.55 -9.16 10.14
N THR A 137 1.45 -8.56 10.60
CA THR A 137 1.31 -8.17 12.01
C THR A 137 1.27 -9.38 12.94
N TYR A 138 0.57 -10.45 12.55
CA TYR A 138 0.59 -11.71 13.31
C TYR A 138 1.94 -12.43 13.24
N ASP A 139 2.65 -12.34 12.11
CA ASP A 139 3.99 -12.91 11.94
C ASP A 139 4.99 -12.24 12.90
N ASN A 140 4.97 -10.90 12.97
CA ASN A 140 5.76 -10.10 13.92
C ASN A 140 5.44 -10.44 15.39
N LEU A 141 4.20 -10.86 15.68
CA LEU A 141 3.78 -11.35 17.00
C LEU A 141 4.15 -12.82 17.27
N GLY A 142 4.83 -13.49 16.34
CA GLY A 142 5.17 -14.92 16.42
C GLY A 142 3.96 -15.86 16.25
N GLN A 143 2.80 -15.33 15.85
CA GLN A 143 1.55 -16.09 15.67
C GLN A 143 1.45 -16.66 14.24
N TYR A 144 2.47 -17.42 13.84
CA TYR A 144 2.66 -17.88 12.45
C TYR A 144 1.46 -18.63 11.85
N LYS A 145 0.73 -19.41 12.66
CA LYS A 145 -0.50 -20.10 12.19
C LYS A 145 -1.59 -19.13 11.76
N LYS A 146 -1.76 -18.02 12.49
CA LYS A 146 -2.71 -16.96 12.11
C LYS A 146 -2.20 -16.22 10.89
N ALA A 147 -0.92 -15.84 10.86
CA ALA A 147 -0.29 -15.19 9.71
C ALA A 147 -0.53 -15.98 8.42
N LEU A 148 -0.22 -17.28 8.42
CA LEU A 148 -0.47 -18.19 7.30
C LEU A 148 -1.94 -18.24 6.86
N SER A 149 -2.90 -18.18 7.79
CA SER A 149 -4.32 -18.14 7.44
C SER A 149 -4.67 -16.87 6.66
N TYR A 150 -4.16 -15.72 7.07
CA TYR A 150 -4.39 -14.45 6.40
C TYR A 150 -3.67 -14.37 5.04
N TYR A 151 -2.41 -14.79 4.96
CA TYR A 151 -1.69 -14.82 3.69
C TYR A 151 -2.32 -15.76 2.67
N ARG A 152 -2.84 -16.92 3.09
CA ARG A 152 -3.56 -17.82 2.18
C ARG A 152 -4.85 -17.19 1.65
N LYS A 153 -5.59 -16.45 2.48
CA LYS A 153 -6.76 -15.69 2.02
C LYS A 153 -6.34 -14.62 1.01
N ALA A 154 -5.28 -13.85 1.30
CA ALA A 154 -4.76 -12.86 0.35
C ALA A 154 -4.36 -13.51 -0.98
N LEU A 155 -3.62 -14.62 -0.94
CA LEU A 155 -3.19 -15.39 -2.11
C LEU A 155 -4.37 -15.88 -2.97
N THR A 156 -5.44 -16.38 -2.34
CA THR A 156 -6.65 -16.78 -3.06
C THR A 156 -7.21 -15.58 -3.84
N ILE A 157 -7.34 -14.41 -3.19
CA ILE A 157 -7.88 -13.21 -3.83
C ILE A 157 -6.97 -12.73 -4.97
N THR A 158 -5.66 -12.69 -4.77
CA THR A 158 -4.73 -12.19 -5.79
C THR A 158 -4.74 -13.09 -7.03
N ARG A 159 -4.91 -14.40 -6.86
CA ARG A 159 -5.12 -15.34 -7.97
C ARG A 159 -6.45 -15.13 -8.69
N GLU A 160 -7.54 -14.95 -7.94
CA GLU A 160 -8.87 -14.69 -8.51
C GLU A 160 -8.89 -13.46 -9.42
N ILE A 161 -8.16 -12.41 -9.05
CA ILE A 161 -8.13 -11.14 -9.80
C ILE A 161 -6.94 -11.03 -10.77
N GLY A 162 -6.11 -12.07 -10.89
CA GLY A 162 -4.91 -12.04 -11.74
C GLY A 162 -3.82 -11.04 -11.31
N ASN A 163 -3.80 -10.63 -10.05
CA ASN A 163 -2.78 -9.73 -9.52
C ASN A 163 -1.50 -10.52 -9.19
N LEU A 164 -0.64 -10.67 -10.20
CA LEU A 164 0.63 -11.43 -10.08
C LEU A 164 1.58 -10.84 -9.03
N GLU A 165 1.65 -9.51 -8.91
CA GLU A 165 2.48 -8.86 -7.88
C GLU A 165 2.01 -9.21 -6.47
N GLY A 166 0.69 -9.11 -6.23
CA GLY A 166 0.07 -9.48 -4.96
C GLY A 166 0.20 -10.99 -4.66
N GLU A 167 0.14 -11.83 -5.68
CA GLU A 167 0.39 -13.27 -5.54
C GLU A 167 1.82 -13.53 -5.07
N GLY A 168 2.82 -12.92 -5.74
CA GLY A 168 4.23 -13.03 -5.35
C GLY A 168 4.47 -12.59 -3.91
N ILE A 169 3.90 -11.44 -3.49
CA ILE A 169 3.98 -10.95 -2.10
C ILE A 169 3.40 -11.98 -1.13
N SER A 170 2.20 -12.50 -1.40
CA SER A 170 1.53 -13.45 -0.51
C SER A 170 2.31 -14.77 -0.40
N LEU A 171 2.87 -15.26 -1.51
CA LEU A 171 3.73 -16.46 -1.53
C LEU A 171 5.03 -16.26 -0.74
N SER A 172 5.70 -15.11 -0.90
CA SER A 172 6.91 -14.76 -0.14
C SER A 172 6.63 -14.66 1.37
N ASN A 173 5.49 -14.10 1.74
CA ASN A 173 5.07 -14.01 3.14
C ASN A 173 4.78 -15.40 3.74
N ILE A 174 4.08 -16.28 3.00
CA ILE A 174 3.88 -17.68 3.40
C ILE A 174 5.21 -18.40 3.58
N ALA A 175 6.14 -18.22 2.64
CA ALA A 175 7.46 -18.83 2.71
C ALA A 175 8.24 -18.38 3.96
N SER A 176 8.21 -17.08 4.26
CA SER A 176 8.86 -16.49 5.44
C SER A 176 8.27 -17.05 6.74
N ALA A 177 6.93 -17.16 6.84
CA ALA A 177 6.26 -17.74 8.00
C ALA A 177 6.58 -19.24 8.20
N PHE A 178 6.81 -20.01 7.12
CA PHE A 178 7.29 -21.39 7.22
C PHE A 178 8.75 -21.46 7.66
N ASN A 179 9.60 -20.55 7.16
CA ASN A 179 10.99 -20.48 7.57
C ASN A 179 11.12 -20.16 9.07
N ALA A 180 10.32 -19.20 9.57
CA ALA A 180 10.26 -18.84 10.99
C ALA A 180 9.80 -20.01 11.89
N GLN A 181 8.98 -20.92 11.35
CA GLN A 181 8.59 -22.18 12.00
C GLN A 181 9.61 -23.32 11.86
N LYS A 182 10.81 -23.06 11.31
CA LYS A 182 11.85 -24.07 11.03
C LYS A 182 11.36 -25.18 10.08
N GLN A 183 10.52 -24.82 9.11
CA GLN A 183 10.03 -25.72 8.07
C GLN A 183 10.58 -25.33 6.69
N PRO A 184 11.91 -25.47 6.46
CA PRO A 184 12.59 -24.90 5.29
C PRO A 184 12.14 -25.52 3.96
N GLN A 185 11.65 -26.77 3.98
CA GLN A 185 11.12 -27.44 2.79
C GLN A 185 9.88 -26.73 2.23
N PHE A 186 8.96 -26.30 3.09
CA PHE A 186 7.78 -25.54 2.66
C PHE A 186 8.17 -24.11 2.27
N ALA A 187 9.07 -23.47 3.03
CA ALA A 187 9.60 -22.15 2.68
C ALA A 187 10.19 -22.14 1.26
N THR A 188 11.07 -23.11 0.95
CA THR A 188 11.70 -23.25 -0.37
C THR A 188 10.66 -23.42 -1.48
N LEU A 189 9.63 -24.23 -1.26
CA LEU A 189 8.55 -24.42 -2.23
C LEU A 189 7.84 -23.09 -2.55
N PHE A 190 7.43 -22.35 -1.53
CA PHE A 190 6.69 -21.10 -1.72
C PHE A 190 7.57 -19.97 -2.27
N PHE A 191 8.85 -19.90 -1.90
CA PHE A 191 9.78 -18.97 -2.54
C PHE A 191 9.96 -19.27 -4.03
N LYS A 192 10.06 -20.55 -4.43
CA LYS A 192 10.12 -20.92 -5.85
C LYS A 192 8.85 -20.51 -6.60
N GLN A 193 7.68 -20.68 -6.01
CA GLN A 193 6.43 -20.21 -6.61
C GLN A 193 6.42 -18.69 -6.76
N SER A 194 6.81 -17.95 -5.72
CA SER A 194 6.90 -16.49 -5.77
C SER A 194 7.82 -16.00 -6.90
N VAL A 195 9.02 -16.58 -7.01
CA VAL A 195 9.98 -16.27 -8.09
C VAL A 195 9.36 -16.58 -9.46
N SER A 196 8.74 -17.74 -9.63
CA SER A 196 8.08 -18.11 -10.88
C SER A 196 6.98 -17.11 -11.28
N THR A 197 6.23 -16.59 -10.31
CA THR A 197 5.20 -15.55 -10.55
C THR A 197 5.83 -14.24 -11.01
N TYR A 198 6.92 -13.79 -10.39
CA TYR A 198 7.60 -12.57 -10.85
C TYR A 198 8.31 -12.76 -12.20
N GLU A 199 8.80 -13.96 -12.49
CA GLU A 199 9.40 -14.30 -13.78
C GLU A 199 8.38 -14.24 -14.92
N SER A 200 7.13 -14.64 -14.70
CA SER A 200 6.09 -14.52 -15.74
C SER A 200 5.80 -13.05 -16.06
N ILE A 201 5.73 -12.17 -15.06
CA ILE A 201 5.61 -10.71 -15.28
C ILE A 201 6.77 -10.21 -16.15
N ARG A 202 8.00 -10.62 -15.85
CA ARG A 202 9.20 -10.20 -16.61
C ARG A 202 9.19 -10.73 -18.05
N ALA A 203 8.75 -11.96 -18.25
CA ALA A 203 8.67 -12.57 -19.56
C ALA A 203 7.67 -11.84 -20.46
N ASP A 204 6.52 -11.46 -19.91
CA ASP A 204 5.50 -10.68 -20.62
C ASP A 204 6.04 -9.31 -21.06
N ILE A 205 6.76 -8.60 -20.17
CA ILE A 205 7.39 -7.30 -20.52
C ILE A 205 8.39 -7.46 -21.68
N ARG A 206 9.20 -8.53 -21.70
CA ARG A 206 10.20 -8.76 -22.75
C ARG A 206 9.60 -9.07 -24.12
N GLN A 207 8.35 -9.54 -24.17
CA GLN A 207 7.63 -9.78 -25.41
C GLN A 207 6.99 -8.50 -25.99
N LEU A 208 6.93 -7.41 -25.22
CA LEU A 208 6.45 -6.12 -25.72
C LEU A 208 7.48 -5.49 -26.67
N PRO A 209 7.06 -4.70 -27.68
CA PRO A 209 7.98 -3.91 -28.51
C PRO A 209 8.88 -3.02 -27.65
N ILE A 210 10.13 -2.75 -28.07
CA ILE A 210 11.13 -1.95 -27.32
C ILE A 210 10.57 -0.58 -26.87
N GLU A 211 9.63 -0.01 -27.63
CA GLU A 211 8.95 1.26 -27.32
C GLU A 211 8.05 1.18 -26.08
N GLN A 212 7.60 -0.01 -25.70
CA GLN A 212 6.73 -0.30 -24.55
C GLN A 212 7.50 -0.91 -23.36
N GLN A 213 8.82 -1.12 -23.48
CA GLN A 213 9.68 -1.72 -22.45
C GLN A 213 10.33 -0.70 -21.50
N LYS A 214 9.92 0.58 -21.53
CA LYS A 214 10.56 1.68 -20.79
C LYS A 214 9.78 2.12 -19.55
#